data_AF-A0A5W1Y053-F1
#
_entry.id   AF-A0A5W1Y053-F1
#
_cell.length_a   1.000
_cell.length_b   1.000
_cell.length_c   1.000
_cell.angle_alpha   90.00
_cell.angle_beta   90.00
_cell.angle_gamma   90.00
#
_symmetry.space_group_name_H-M   'P 1'
#
loop_
_entity.id
_entity.type
_entity.pdbx_description
1 polymer ?
#
loop_
_entity_poly.entity_id
_entity_poly.type
_entity_poly.pdbx_seq_one_letter_code
_entity_poly.pdbx_strand_id
1 'polypeptide(L)' 'VNEEVCIGCRYCHMACPYGAPQYNAAKGHMTKCDGCYDRVAEGKKPICVESCPLRALDFGPIDELRKKHG' A
#
# COMPACT_ATOMS: atom_id res chain seq x y z
N VAL A 1 6.63 -2.41 5.34
CA VAL A 1 7.26 -2.93 6.58
C VAL A 1 8.74 -3.02 6.26
N ASN A 2 9.64 -2.59 7.14
CA ASN A 2 11.06 -2.89 6.94
C ASN A 2 11.30 -4.32 7.44
N GLU A 3 11.63 -5.24 6.52
CA GLU A 3 11.82 -6.66 6.83
C GLU A 3 13.09 -6.91 7.66
N GLU A 4 14.09 -6.03 7.64
CA GLU A 4 15.33 -6.18 8.44
C GLU A 4 15.12 -5.88 9.94
N VAL A 5 14.10 -5.08 10.25
CA VAL A 5 13.79 -4.63 11.62
C VAL A 5 12.57 -5.37 12.18
N CYS A 6 11.73 -5.96 11.32
CA CYS A 6 10.50 -6.59 11.74
C CYS A 6 10.78 -7.89 12.51
N ILE A 7 10.34 -7.95 13.77
CA ILE A 7 10.45 -9.15 14.62
C ILE A 7 9.18 -10.02 14.64
N GLY A 8 8.21 -9.74 13.76
CA GLY A 8 6.98 -10.54 13.69
C GLY A 8 6.02 -10.40 14.89
N CYS A 9 6.16 -9.38 15.75
CA CYS A 9 5.37 -9.21 16.99
C CYS A 9 3.85 -9.00 16.81
N ARG A 10 3.39 -8.72 15.58
CA ARG A 10 1.98 -8.50 15.22
C ARG A 10 1.29 -7.29 15.86
N TYR A 11 2.01 -6.43 16.56
CA TYR A 11 1.41 -5.24 17.21
C TYR A 11 0.81 -4.27 16.20
N CYS A 12 1.43 -4.12 15.03
CA CYS A 12 0.87 -3.30 13.95
C CYS A 12 -0.47 -3.83 13.41
N HIS A 13 -0.71 -5.15 13.45
CA HIS A 13 -1.99 -5.73 13.08
C HIS A 13 -3.05 -5.40 14.14
N MET A 14 -2.75 -5.61 15.43
CA MET A 14 -3.67 -5.30 16.53
C MET A 14 -4.05 -3.82 16.61
N ALA A 15 -3.12 -2.92 16.27
CA ALA A 15 -3.37 -1.48 16.32
C ALA A 15 -4.17 -0.95 15.11
N CYS A 16 -4.18 -1.68 13.97
CA CYS A 16 -4.77 -1.17 12.74
C CYS A 16 -6.28 -1.46 12.69
N PRO A 17 -7.16 -0.44 12.66
CA PRO A 17 -8.61 -0.65 12.63
C PRO A 17 -9.10 -1.26 11.31
N TYR A 18 -8.28 -1.19 10.25
CA TYR A 18 -8.60 -1.75 8.94
C TYR A 18 -8.09 -3.17 8.74
N GLY A 19 -7.34 -3.72 9.70
CA GLY A 19 -6.70 -5.03 9.56
C GLY A 19 -5.73 -5.13 8.37
N ALA A 20 -5.19 -4.01 7.87
CA ALA A 20 -4.37 -4.01 6.66
C ALA A 20 -3.02 -4.74 6.80
N PRO A 21 -2.30 -4.67 7.92
CA PRO A 21 -1.09 -5.48 8.13
C PRO A 21 -1.44 -6.94 8.40
N GLN A 22 -0.75 -7.87 7.75
CA GLN A 22 -0.98 -9.31 7.85
C GLN A 22 0.34 -10.03 8.14
N TYR A 23 0.31 -11.12 8.89
CA TYR A 23 1.52 -11.89 9.20
C TYR A 23 1.80 -12.91 8.11
N ASN A 24 3.01 -12.92 7.55
CA ASN A 24 3.46 -13.94 6.62
C ASN A 24 4.29 -14.99 7.36
N ALA A 25 3.71 -16.17 7.57
CA ALA A 25 4.37 -17.25 8.31
C ALA A 25 5.62 -17.80 7.63
N ALA A 26 5.68 -17.79 6.29
CA ALA A 26 6.86 -18.24 5.56
C ALA A 26 8.03 -17.27 5.68
N LYS A 27 7.77 -15.96 5.80
CA LYS A 27 8.79 -14.93 5.98
C LYS A 27 9.16 -14.65 7.44
N GLY A 28 8.30 -15.00 8.39
CA GLY A 28 8.45 -14.59 9.79
C GLY A 28 8.14 -13.11 10.06
N HIS A 29 7.67 -12.37 9.06
CA HIS A 29 7.50 -10.92 9.12
C HIS A 29 6.05 -10.48 8.87
N MET A 30 5.73 -9.27 9.32
CA MET A 30 4.51 -8.59 8.92
C MET A 30 4.63 -8.08 7.47
N THR A 31 3.56 -8.19 6.71
CA THR A 31 3.43 -7.66 5.35
C THR A 31 2.24 -6.71 5.29
N LYS A 32 2.26 -5.78 4.35
CA LYS A 32 1.16 -4.87 4.02
C LYS A 32 1.37 -4.30 2.64
N CYS A 33 0.34 -3.71 2.04
CA CYS A 33 0.49 -2.90 0.84
C CYS A 33 1.56 -1.80 1.06
N ASP A 34 2.50 -1.72 0.13
CA ASP A 34 3.56 -0.72 0.06
C ASP A 34 3.19 0.48 -0.83
N GLY A 35 2.03 0.41 -1.49
CA GLY A 35 1.60 1.41 -2.47
C GLY A 35 2.30 1.28 -3.82
N CYS A 36 2.88 0.11 -4.12
CA CYS A 36 3.74 -0.11 -5.28
C CYS A 36 4.94 0.87 -5.30
N TYR A 37 5.69 0.94 -4.19
CA TYR A 37 6.72 1.95 -3.97
C TYR A 37 7.71 2.04 -5.14
N ASP A 38 8.23 0.90 -5.61
CA ASP A 38 9.20 0.85 -6.72
C ASP A 38 8.60 1.36 -8.03
N ARG A 39 7.33 1.03 -8.32
CA ARG A 39 6.65 1.52 -9.53
C ARG A 39 6.48 3.03 -9.49
N VAL A 40 6.07 3.56 -8.33
CA VAL A 40 5.86 5.00 -8.15
C VAL A 40 7.19 5.75 -8.26
N ALA A 41 8.29 5.18 -7.77
CA ALA A 41 9.63 5.74 -7.94
C ALA A 41 10.06 5.82 -9.40
N GLU A 42 9.60 4.90 -10.26
CA GLU A 42 9.79 4.93 -11.71
C GLU A 42 8.79 5.85 -12.45
N GLY A 43 7.93 6.58 -11.74
CA GLY A 43 6.90 7.44 -12.33
C GLY A 43 5.69 6.67 -12.88
N LYS A 44 5.59 5.37 -12.61
CA LYS A 44 4.42 4.55 -12.98
C LYS A 44 3.33 4.65 -11.91
N LYS A 45 2.09 4.39 -12.30
CA LYS A 45 0.99 4.29 -11.34
C LYS A 45 1.07 2.96 -10.56
N PRO A 46 0.47 2.91 -9.35
CA PRO A 46 0.28 1.64 -8.65
C PRO A 46 -0.50 0.66 -9.54
N ILE A 47 -0.15 -0.63 -9.43
CA ILE A 47 -0.67 -1.63 -10.36
C ILE A 47 -2.19 -1.75 -10.31
N CYS A 48 -2.81 -1.60 -9.14
CA CYS A 48 -4.26 -1.64 -8.98
C CYS A 48 -4.98 -0.47 -9.66
N VAL A 49 -4.31 0.68 -9.80
CA VAL A 49 -4.84 1.87 -10.47
C VAL A 49 -4.70 1.72 -11.98
N GLU A 50 -3.54 1.27 -12.43
CA GLU A 50 -3.26 1.05 -13.86
C GLU A 50 -4.10 -0.08 -14.45
N SER A 51 -4.35 -1.15 -13.69
CA SER A 51 -5.15 -2.29 -14.15
C SER A 51 -6.66 -2.06 -14.08
N CYS A 52 -7.12 -0.95 -13.50
CA CYS A 52 -8.55 -0.70 -13.28
C CYS A 52 -9.28 -0.50 -14.62
N PRO A 53 -10.11 -1.46 -15.08
CA PRO A 53 -10.71 -1.39 -16.42
C PRO A 53 -11.77 -0.27 -16.53
N LEU A 54 -12.44 0.01 -15.41
CA LEU A 54 -13.48 1.05 -15.33
C LEU A 54 -12.90 2.44 -15.08
N ARG A 55 -11.59 2.57 -14.90
CA ARG A 55 -10.92 3.84 -14.54
C ARG A 55 -11.55 4.51 -13.31
N ALA A 56 -11.99 3.69 -12.34
CA ALA A 56 -12.61 4.14 -11.10
C ALA A 56 -11.59 4.61 -10.05
N LEU A 57 -10.31 4.27 -10.24
CA LEU A 57 -9.21 4.62 -9.35
C LEU A 57 -8.30 5.65 -10.02
N ASP A 58 -7.79 6.60 -9.26
CA ASP A 58 -6.73 7.52 -9.67
C ASP A 58 -5.68 7.64 -8.56
N PHE A 59 -4.48 8.09 -8.91
CA PHE A 59 -3.36 8.20 -7.98
C PHE A 59 -2.54 9.44 -8.29
N GLY A 60 -2.21 10.22 -7.26
CA GLY A 60 -1.47 11.45 -7.35
C GLY A 60 -1.57 12.27 -6.06
N PRO A 61 -0.97 13.48 -6.04
CA PRO A 61 -1.10 14.40 -4.93
C PRO A 61 -2.58 14.71 -4.64
N ILE A 62 -2.95 14.70 -3.35
CA ILE A 62 -4.34 14.85 -2.93
C ILE A 62 -4.97 16.16 -3.43
N ASP A 63 -4.20 17.24 -3.49
CA ASP A 63 -4.70 18.55 -3.93
C ASP A 63 -5.03 18.56 -5.44
N GLU A 64 -4.27 17.84 -6.25
CA GLU A 64 -4.54 17.68 -7.68
C GLU A 64 -5.78 16.81 -7.91
N LEU A 65 -5.90 15.71 -7.17
CA LEU A 65 -7.04 14.81 -7.26
C LEU A 65 -8.34 15.51 -6.83
N ARG A 66 -8.29 16.33 -5.77
CA ARG A 66 -9.44 17.13 -5.31
C ARG A 66 -9.86 18.15 -6.35
N LYS A 67 -8.93 18.88 -6.97
CA LYS A 67 -9.26 19.83 -8.05
C LYS A 67 -9.88 19.16 -9.28
N LYS A 68 -9.48 17.92 -9.57
CA LYS A 68 -9.92 17.18 -10.75
C LYS A 68 -11.30 16.52 -10.56
N HIS A 69 -11.61 16.04 -9.35
CA HIS A 69 -12.75 15.16 -9.08
C HIS A 69 -13.72 15.66 -7.99
N GLY A 70 -13.39 16.73 -7.26
CA GLY A 70 -14.22 17.33 -6.21
C GLY A 70 -14.74 18.71 -6.60
#